data_AF-A0A7S2AT11-F1
#
_entry.id   AF-A0A7S2AT11-F1
#
_cell.length_a   1.000
_cell.length_b   1.000
_cell.length_c   1.000
_cell.angle_alpha   90.00
_cell.angle_beta   90.00
_cell.angle_gamma   90.00
#
_symmetry.space_group_name_H-M   'P 1'
#
loop_
_entity.id
_entity.type
_entity.pdbx_description
1 polymer ?
#
loop_
_entity_poly.entity_id
_entity_poly.type
_entity_poly.pdbx_seq_one_letter_code
_entity_poly.pdbx_strand_id
1 'polypeptide(L)'
;MTNRSSEAPPPIGNGSVAVECNGYAAGRGSGWVSFQGVTRGVTKGSKEGHHQLEVTKSGVEVVHFAKNKVGIHVVELEAITKPKPKTAGAMEFKFVSSQTFNLYGNASGLTEKETGRWCKWVAKRPMGRIVAVCITDTAMAKTRPLKAEVYEALHDLGADKSLRLIGYREPFAFVGWKGLKQGKGVVGQDPKKQSKTLVRIETTVRKGTSNRDGTGLEFQEVKQDEVKLLGALSAAKKKQSQKKRAALPSPPLSPKKKKLG
;
A
#
# COMPACT_ATOMS: atom_id res chain seq x y z
N MET A 1 -19.57 -3.73 -13.67
CA MET A 1 -18.43 -3.09 -14.39
C MET A 1 -17.13 -3.67 -13.83
N THR A 2 -16.20 -4.07 -14.69
CA THR A 2 -14.91 -4.67 -14.33
C THR A 2 -13.86 -3.92 -15.14
N ASN A 3 -13.67 -2.65 -14.82
CA ASN A 3 -12.63 -1.81 -15.43
C ASN A 3 -11.60 -1.50 -14.37
N ARG A 4 -10.63 -2.41 -14.24
CA ARG A 4 -9.33 -2.20 -13.60
C ARG A 4 -8.43 -1.22 -14.39
N SER A 5 -8.99 -0.28 -15.14
CA SER A 5 -8.27 0.97 -15.50
C SER A 5 -8.01 1.84 -14.24
N SER A 6 -8.14 1.23 -13.07
CA SER A 6 -8.54 1.71 -11.74
C SER A 6 -7.74 0.99 -10.64
N GLU A 7 -6.76 0.16 -11.03
CA GLU A 7 -5.86 -0.56 -10.10
C GLU A 7 -4.62 0.27 -9.73
N ALA A 8 -4.49 1.47 -10.30
CA ALA A 8 -3.87 2.69 -9.73
C ALA A 8 -4.17 3.86 -10.70
N PRO A 9 -4.99 4.87 -10.31
CA PRO A 9 -4.40 6.12 -9.78
C PRO A 9 -5.28 6.78 -8.69
N PRO A 10 -4.72 7.48 -7.69
CA PRO A 10 -4.28 8.84 -7.94
C PRO A 10 -2.98 9.19 -7.21
N PRO A 11 -2.09 9.85 -7.95
CA PRO A 11 -1.80 11.23 -7.61
C PRO A 11 -1.89 12.09 -8.88
N ILE A 12 -2.83 13.02 -8.91
CA ILE A 12 -2.84 14.13 -9.87
C ILE A 12 -2.73 15.39 -9.02
N GLY A 13 -1.54 15.97 -8.96
CA GLY A 13 -1.25 17.15 -8.14
C GLY A 13 0.16 17.10 -7.55
N ASN A 14 0.82 18.25 -7.50
CA ASN A 14 2.16 18.39 -6.92
C ASN A 14 2.17 17.86 -5.47
N GLY A 15 3.16 17.05 -5.12
CA GLY A 15 3.33 16.56 -3.74
C GLY A 15 2.40 15.42 -3.33
N SER A 16 1.61 14.87 -4.26
CA SER A 16 0.63 13.85 -3.93
C SER A 16 1.24 12.45 -3.73
N VAL A 17 0.82 11.78 -2.66
CA VAL A 17 1.18 10.41 -2.27
C VAL A 17 -0.10 9.67 -1.88
N ALA A 18 -0.26 8.43 -2.36
CA ALA A 18 -1.35 7.56 -1.97
C ALA A 18 -0.85 6.17 -1.60
N VAL A 19 -1.50 5.56 -0.61
CA VAL A 19 -1.21 4.21 -0.13
C VAL A 19 -2.54 3.47 -0.02
N GLU A 20 -2.61 2.28 -0.59
CA GLU A 20 -3.76 1.40 -0.44
C GLU A 20 -3.31 0.02 -0.03
N CYS A 21 -4.05 -0.60 0.88
CA CYS A 21 -3.88 -2.01 1.17
C CYS A 21 -5.18 -2.68 1.61
N ASN A 22 -5.17 -3.99 1.50
CA ASN A 22 -6.01 -4.86 2.28
C ASN A 22 -5.15 -5.88 3.03
N GLY A 23 -5.56 -6.17 4.26
CA GLY A 23 -5.16 -7.40 4.94
C GLY A 23 -5.68 -8.62 4.20
N TYR A 24 -5.83 -9.75 4.89
CA TYR A 24 -6.35 -10.96 4.25
C TYR A 24 -7.87 -10.90 4.07
N ALA A 25 -8.31 -10.36 2.94
CA ALA A 25 -9.71 -10.25 2.58
C ALA A 25 -10.02 -11.18 1.40
N ALA A 26 -11.02 -12.04 1.58
CA ALA A 26 -11.51 -12.94 0.53
C ALA A 26 -10.41 -13.79 -0.16
N GLY A 27 -9.45 -14.27 0.63
CA GLY A 27 -8.38 -15.14 0.15
C GLY A 27 -7.18 -14.41 -0.47
N ARG A 28 -7.14 -13.07 -0.37
CA ARG A 28 -6.07 -12.25 -0.95
C ARG A 28 -5.65 -11.11 -0.01
N GLY A 29 -4.35 -10.89 0.10
CA GLY A 29 -3.72 -9.66 0.60
C GLY A 29 -3.04 -8.94 -0.56
N SER A 30 -3.17 -7.62 -0.63
CA SER A 30 -2.53 -6.80 -1.65
C SER A 30 -2.41 -5.35 -1.19
N GLY A 31 -1.55 -4.60 -1.88
CA GLY A 31 -1.41 -3.18 -1.67
C GLY A 31 -0.48 -2.55 -2.70
N TRP A 32 -0.48 -1.23 -2.71
CA TRP A 32 0.39 -0.42 -3.56
C TRP A 32 0.62 0.95 -2.93
N VAL A 33 1.67 1.63 -3.41
CA VAL A 33 1.95 3.04 -3.12
C VAL A 33 2.09 3.76 -4.45
N SER A 34 1.43 4.91 -4.62
CA SER A 34 1.62 5.76 -5.78
C SER A 34 2.00 7.18 -5.38
N PHE A 35 2.81 7.84 -6.20
CA PHE A 35 3.29 9.19 -5.91
C PHE A 35 3.60 9.96 -7.20
N GLN A 36 3.54 11.29 -7.11
CA GLN A 36 3.95 12.15 -8.22
C GLN A 36 5.47 12.12 -8.36
N GLY A 37 5.95 11.29 -9.28
CA GLY A 37 7.37 11.03 -9.48
C GLY A 37 8.07 12.12 -10.29
N VAL A 38 9.40 12.16 -10.17
CA VAL A 38 10.29 12.93 -11.05
C VAL A 38 10.51 12.22 -12.39
N THR A 39 10.27 10.90 -12.46
CA THR A 39 10.48 10.12 -13.69
C THR A 39 9.44 10.51 -14.75
N ARG A 40 9.89 10.67 -16.00
CA ARG A 40 9.04 11.00 -17.14
C ARG A 40 9.10 9.87 -18.17
N GLY A 41 7.96 9.58 -18.80
CA GLY A 41 7.83 8.50 -19.77
C GLY A 41 7.30 7.21 -19.14
N VAL A 42 6.84 6.29 -20.00
CA VAL A 42 6.33 4.99 -19.56
C VAL A 42 7.50 4.02 -19.42
N THR A 43 7.78 3.60 -18.20
CA THR A 43 8.77 2.54 -17.93
C THR A 43 8.05 1.30 -17.44
N LYS A 44 8.23 0.19 -18.16
CA LYS A 44 7.71 -1.12 -17.71
C LYS A 44 8.60 -1.69 -16.60
N GLY A 45 8.07 -1.69 -15.38
CA GLY A 45 8.31 -2.71 -14.37
C GLY A 45 9.77 -2.99 -13.99
N SER A 46 10.47 -2.05 -13.36
CA SER A 46 11.68 -2.45 -12.62
C SER A 46 11.26 -3.22 -11.36
N LYS A 47 11.95 -4.33 -11.09
CA LYS A 47 11.72 -5.16 -9.90
C LYS A 47 12.76 -4.84 -8.85
N GLU A 48 12.31 -4.54 -7.64
CA GLU A 48 13.16 -4.48 -6.46
C GLU A 48 12.60 -5.49 -5.45
N GLY A 49 13.29 -6.62 -5.31
CA GLY A 49 12.77 -7.76 -4.54
C GLY A 49 11.42 -8.27 -5.05
N HIS A 50 10.38 -8.17 -4.21
CA HIS A 50 9.01 -8.59 -4.53
C HIS A 50 8.10 -7.43 -4.98
N HIS A 51 8.67 -6.26 -5.21
CA HIS A 51 7.92 -5.08 -5.59
C HIS A 51 8.15 -4.75 -7.06
N GLN A 52 7.13 -4.19 -7.70
CA GLN A 52 7.18 -3.78 -9.09
C GLN A 52 6.87 -2.30 -9.20
N LEU A 53 7.84 -1.53 -9.72
CA LEU A 53 7.66 -0.11 -10.01
C LEU A 53 7.15 0.08 -11.44
N GLU A 54 6.06 0.81 -11.58
CA GLU A 54 5.45 1.20 -12.85
C GLU A 54 5.39 2.72 -12.96
N VAL A 55 5.71 3.27 -14.14
CA VAL A 55 5.57 4.71 -14.41
C VAL A 55 4.52 4.91 -15.48
N THR A 56 3.49 5.70 -15.15
CA THR A 56 2.40 6.04 -16.06
C THR A 56 2.78 7.19 -17.00
N LYS A 57 1.98 7.40 -18.06
CA LYS A 57 2.17 8.53 -19.00
C LYS A 57 2.08 9.90 -18.32
N SER A 58 1.33 10.03 -17.23
CA SER A 58 1.18 11.28 -16.47
C SER A 58 2.33 11.55 -15.49
N GLY A 59 3.36 10.68 -15.44
CA GLY A 59 4.47 10.81 -14.50
C GLY A 59 4.14 10.35 -13.09
N VAL A 60 3.02 9.64 -12.90
CA VAL A 60 2.72 8.93 -11.66
C VAL A 60 3.54 7.66 -11.62
N GLU A 61 4.28 7.48 -10.53
CA GLU A 61 5.01 6.26 -10.21
C GLU A 61 4.18 5.43 -9.23
N VAL A 62 4.11 4.11 -9.45
CA VAL A 62 3.34 3.17 -8.64
C VAL A 62 4.21 1.99 -8.28
N VAL A 63 4.37 1.73 -6.98
CA VAL A 63 5.03 0.53 -6.45
C VAL A 63 3.94 -0.46 -6.06
N HIS A 64 3.84 -1.55 -6.81
CA HIS A 64 2.94 -2.66 -6.52
C HIS A 64 3.63 -3.68 -5.62
N PHE A 65 2.95 -4.10 -4.55
CA PHE A 65 3.43 -5.17 -3.68
C PHE A 65 2.92 -6.52 -4.15
N ALA A 66 3.78 -7.54 -4.05
CA ALA A 66 3.39 -8.89 -4.40
C ALA A 66 2.20 -9.37 -3.55
N LYS A 67 1.20 -9.93 -4.22
CA LYS A 67 -0.01 -10.45 -3.58
C LYS A 67 0.33 -11.54 -2.57
N ASN A 68 -0.37 -11.53 -1.44
CA ASN A 68 -0.22 -12.50 -0.35
C ASN A 68 1.20 -12.59 0.21
N LYS A 69 1.99 -11.53 0.10
CA LYS A 69 3.27 -11.46 0.82
C LYS A 69 3.03 -10.86 2.19
N VAL A 70 3.48 -11.60 3.21
CA VAL A 70 3.36 -11.18 4.60
C VAL A 70 4.46 -10.16 4.95
N GLY A 71 4.14 -9.29 5.89
CA GLY A 71 5.08 -8.33 6.46
C GLY A 71 4.61 -6.89 6.38
N ILE A 72 5.50 -6.01 6.84
CA ILE A 72 5.39 -4.56 6.67
C ILE A 72 6.09 -4.21 5.36
N HIS A 73 5.35 -3.69 4.39
CA HIS A 73 5.88 -3.20 3.13
C HIS A 73 6.11 -1.70 3.22
N VAL A 74 7.26 -1.23 2.74
CA VAL A 74 7.60 0.18 2.75
C VAL A 74 8.08 0.67 1.40
N VAL A 75 7.77 1.92 1.12
CA VAL A 75 8.32 2.72 0.03
C VAL A 75 8.95 3.96 0.63
N GLU A 76 10.19 4.20 0.24
CA GLU A 76 10.99 5.33 0.66
C GLU A 76 11.08 6.36 -0.46
N LEU A 77 10.74 7.61 -0.14
CA LEU A 77 10.64 8.71 -1.07
C LEU A 77 11.47 9.91 -0.62
N GLU A 78 12.21 10.50 -1.55
CA GLU A 78 12.92 11.76 -1.36
C GLU A 78 12.12 12.90 -2.00
N ALA A 79 11.80 13.94 -1.22
CA ALA A 79 11.10 15.12 -1.72
C ALA A 79 12.04 16.00 -2.55
N ILE A 80 11.62 16.32 -3.76
CA ILE A 80 12.34 17.19 -4.71
C ILE A 80 11.46 18.42 -4.95
N THR A 81 12.03 19.61 -4.74
CA THR A 81 11.36 20.88 -5.02
C THR A 81 11.93 21.49 -6.30
N LYS A 82 11.06 21.88 -7.23
CA LYS A 82 11.50 22.50 -8.49
C LYS A 82 11.75 24.00 -8.29
N PRO A 83 12.92 24.52 -8.70
CA PRO A 83 13.27 25.94 -8.53
C PRO A 83 12.66 26.88 -9.60
N LYS A 84 11.97 26.37 -10.63
CA LYS A 84 11.56 27.19 -11.79
C LYS A 84 10.37 28.11 -11.50
N PRO A 85 10.34 29.36 -12.00
CA PRO A 85 9.35 30.39 -11.66
C PRO A 85 7.89 30.05 -11.99
N LYS A 86 7.62 29.23 -13.02
CA LYS A 86 6.25 28.79 -13.38
C LYS A 86 5.72 27.63 -12.53
N THR A 87 6.58 26.96 -11.77
CA THR A 87 6.25 25.80 -10.91
C THR A 87 6.96 25.90 -9.56
N ALA A 88 7.28 27.12 -9.11
CA ALA A 88 8.00 27.34 -7.87
C ALA A 88 7.11 26.86 -6.72
N GLY A 89 7.61 25.89 -5.94
CA GLY A 89 6.82 25.22 -4.89
C GLY A 89 6.15 23.91 -5.32
N ALA A 90 6.26 23.49 -6.59
CA ALA A 90 5.87 22.16 -7.00
C ALA A 90 6.81 21.10 -6.38
N MET A 91 6.22 20.18 -5.62
CA MET A 91 6.90 19.04 -5.02
C MET A 91 6.70 17.80 -5.89
N GLU A 92 7.79 17.08 -6.13
CA GLU A 92 7.78 15.75 -6.72
C GLU A 92 8.60 14.82 -5.83
N PHE A 93 8.49 13.53 -6.07
CA PHE A 93 9.23 12.54 -5.31
C PHE A 93 10.18 11.76 -6.20
N LYS A 94 11.38 11.53 -5.69
CA LYS A 94 12.29 10.54 -6.22
C LYS A 94 12.10 9.24 -5.43
N PHE A 95 11.80 8.16 -6.13
CA PHE A 95 11.83 6.83 -5.55
C PHE A 95 13.26 6.49 -5.09
N VAL A 96 13.41 6.06 -3.83
CA VAL A 96 14.71 5.68 -3.28
C VAL A 96 14.85 4.18 -3.17
N SER A 97 13.91 3.54 -2.48
CA SER A 97 13.92 2.09 -2.28
C SER A 97 12.55 1.58 -1.85
N SER A 98 12.37 0.28 -1.92
CA SER A 98 11.22 -0.41 -1.36
C SER A 98 11.64 -1.69 -0.65
N GLN A 99 11.05 -1.97 0.53
CA GLN A 99 11.45 -3.10 1.37
C GLN A 99 10.25 -3.82 1.99
N THR A 100 10.42 -5.10 2.32
CA THR A 100 9.45 -5.87 3.11
C THR A 100 10.14 -6.35 4.39
N PHE A 101 9.48 -6.21 5.54
CA PHE A 101 9.93 -6.74 6.83
C PHE A 101 8.96 -7.84 7.29
N ASN A 102 9.41 -9.09 7.29
CA ASN A 102 8.56 -10.26 7.54
C ASN A 102 8.51 -10.61 9.03
N LEU A 103 7.62 -9.93 9.76
CA LEU A 103 7.40 -10.14 11.20
C LEU A 103 6.39 -11.27 11.50
N TYR A 104 5.94 -12.01 10.47
CA TYR A 104 4.98 -13.12 10.62
C TYR A 104 5.66 -14.47 10.86
N GLY A 105 6.81 -14.68 10.21
CA GLY A 105 7.47 -15.99 10.12
C GLY A 105 7.76 -16.63 11.48
N ASN A 106 7.72 -17.97 11.52
CA ASN A 106 7.86 -18.77 12.73
C ASN A 106 9.24 -19.44 12.88
N ALA A 107 10.17 -19.17 11.96
CA ALA A 107 11.55 -19.62 12.12
C ALA A 107 12.16 -18.98 13.37
N SER A 108 12.87 -19.78 14.18
CA SER A 108 13.45 -19.33 15.45
C SER A 108 14.29 -18.07 15.26
N GLY A 109 14.01 -17.02 16.04
CA GLY A 109 14.71 -15.74 16.00
C GLY A 109 14.41 -14.85 14.79
N LEU A 110 13.54 -15.26 13.86
CA LEU A 110 13.24 -14.47 12.66
C LEU A 110 12.50 -13.17 13.01
N THR A 111 11.52 -13.24 13.93
CA THR A 111 10.75 -12.06 14.35
C THR A 111 11.65 -11.02 15.01
N GLU A 112 12.58 -11.46 15.87
CA GLU A 112 13.58 -10.62 16.53
C GLU A 112 14.50 -9.94 15.52
N LYS A 113 15.04 -10.72 14.58
CA LYS A 113 15.94 -10.22 13.53
C LYS A 113 15.24 -9.19 12.65
N GLU A 114 14.01 -9.48 12.22
CA GLU A 114 13.23 -8.58 11.37
C GLU A 114 12.76 -7.33 12.12
N THR A 115 12.47 -7.43 13.42
CA THR A 115 12.17 -6.28 14.28
C THR A 115 13.41 -5.38 14.40
N GLY A 116 14.58 -5.96 14.64
CA GLY A 116 15.84 -5.22 14.68
C GLY A 116 16.18 -4.58 13.32
N ARG A 117 15.92 -5.28 12.21
CA ARG A 117 16.12 -4.75 10.86
C ARG A 117 15.21 -3.57 10.57
N TRP A 118 13.94 -3.64 10.99
CA TRP A 118 12.97 -2.54 10.92
C TRP A 118 13.47 -1.30 11.68
N CYS A 119 13.78 -1.46 12.98
CA CYS A 119 14.20 -0.36 13.83
C CYS A 119 15.49 0.30 13.31
N LYS A 120 16.48 -0.51 12.93
CA LYS A 120 17.74 -0.03 12.35
C LYS A 120 17.53 0.68 11.01
N TRP A 121 16.58 0.22 10.21
CA TRP A 121 16.26 0.85 8.93
C TRP A 121 15.66 2.24 9.12
N VAL A 122 14.67 2.37 10.02
CA VAL A 122 14.04 3.66 10.37
C VAL A 122 15.05 4.63 10.97
N ALA A 123 15.86 4.20 11.93
CA ALA A 123 16.86 5.04 12.59
C ALA A 123 17.89 5.63 11.62
N LYS A 124 18.21 4.90 10.54
CA LYS A 124 19.17 5.34 9.51
C LYS A 124 18.58 6.28 8.45
N ARG A 125 17.28 6.55 8.46
CA ARG A 125 16.68 7.45 7.46
C ARG A 125 17.14 8.89 7.74
N PRO A 126 17.49 9.67 6.70
CA PRO A 126 17.73 11.10 6.86
C PRO A 126 16.47 11.84 7.34
N MET A 127 16.65 12.96 8.03
CA MET A 127 15.53 13.85 8.38
C MET A 127 14.76 14.28 7.14
N GLY A 128 13.43 14.33 7.22
CA GLY A 128 12.54 14.66 6.10
C GLY A 128 12.38 13.55 5.06
N ARG A 129 13.02 12.38 5.24
CA ARG A 129 12.82 11.23 4.35
C ARG A 129 11.40 10.69 4.51
N ILE A 130 10.63 10.72 3.44
CA ILE A 130 9.22 10.30 3.43
C ILE A 130 9.14 8.78 3.35
N VAL A 131 8.23 8.21 4.13
CA VAL A 131 7.99 6.77 4.23
C VAL A 131 6.50 6.51 4.10
N ALA A 132 6.15 5.70 3.12
CA ALA A 132 4.83 5.12 2.96
C ALA A 132 4.89 3.65 3.39
N VAL A 133 3.98 3.23 4.26
CA VAL A 133 3.93 1.90 4.85
C VAL A 133 2.57 1.27 4.54
N CYS A 134 2.56 0.00 4.19
CA CYS A 134 1.33 -0.78 4.23
C CYS A 134 1.58 -2.23 4.68
N ILE A 135 0.54 -2.88 5.16
CA ILE A 135 0.55 -4.31 5.47
C ILE A 135 -0.34 -5.04 4.47
N THR A 136 0.24 -6.00 3.75
CA THR A 136 -0.52 -6.90 2.86
C THR A 136 -0.60 -8.30 3.48
N ASP A 137 -1.78 -8.93 3.41
CA ASP A 137 -2.10 -10.17 4.16
C ASP A 137 -2.02 -10.00 5.69
N THR A 138 -0.83 -10.00 6.27
CA THR A 138 -0.58 -9.79 7.70
C THR A 138 0.88 -9.45 7.98
N ALA A 139 1.16 -8.65 9.01
CA ALA A 139 2.52 -8.45 9.54
C ALA A 139 2.84 -9.35 10.74
N MET A 140 1.83 -9.89 11.42
CA MET A 140 2.00 -10.67 12.65
C MET A 140 1.15 -11.94 12.64
N ALA A 141 1.45 -12.89 13.52
CA ALA A 141 0.59 -14.06 13.75
C ALA A 141 -0.37 -13.79 14.92
N LYS A 142 -1.54 -14.43 14.95
CA LYS A 142 -2.54 -14.21 16.00
C LYS A 142 -1.99 -14.37 17.44
N THR A 143 -1.05 -15.28 17.64
CA THR A 143 -0.43 -15.59 18.94
C THR A 143 0.88 -14.84 19.21
N ARG A 144 1.35 -14.02 18.27
CA ARG A 144 2.60 -13.28 18.36
C ARG A 144 2.38 -11.85 17.89
N PRO A 145 1.91 -10.95 18.78
CA PRO A 145 1.72 -9.54 18.42
C PRO A 145 3.04 -8.87 18.04
N LEU A 146 2.94 -7.78 17.26
CA LEU A 146 4.09 -6.91 17.00
C LEU A 146 4.64 -6.37 18.32
N LYS A 147 5.96 -6.31 18.44
CA LYS A 147 6.64 -5.80 19.64
C LYS A 147 6.61 -4.27 19.71
N ALA A 148 6.79 -3.72 20.91
CA ALA A 148 6.72 -2.28 21.17
C ALA A 148 7.68 -1.48 20.27
N GLU A 149 8.88 -2.02 20.00
CA GLU A 149 9.91 -1.40 19.18
C GLU A 149 9.44 -1.12 17.74
N VAL A 150 8.51 -1.91 17.22
CA VAL A 150 7.90 -1.65 15.90
C VAL A 150 7.09 -0.37 15.93
N TYR A 151 6.33 -0.14 17.01
CA TYR A 151 5.50 1.06 17.21
C TYR A 151 6.35 2.28 17.53
N GLU A 152 7.40 2.15 18.34
CA GLU A 152 8.37 3.23 18.60
C GLU A 152 9.01 3.73 17.30
N ALA A 153 9.39 2.81 16.41
CA ALA A 153 9.88 3.18 15.09
C ALA A 153 8.81 3.83 14.19
N LEU A 154 7.52 3.53 14.35
CA LEU A 154 6.44 4.28 13.68
C LEU A 154 6.25 5.67 14.30
N HIS A 155 6.41 5.82 15.61
CA HIS A 155 6.37 7.10 16.32
C HIS A 155 7.47 8.04 15.84
N ASP A 156 8.67 7.52 15.60
CA ASP A 156 9.80 8.21 14.98
C ASP A 156 9.52 8.75 13.56
N LEU A 157 8.51 8.20 12.90
CA LEU A 157 8.01 8.62 11.58
C LEU A 157 6.77 9.53 11.68
N GLY A 158 6.30 9.83 12.89
CA GLY A 158 5.18 10.72 13.17
C GLY A 158 3.87 10.05 13.60
N ALA A 159 3.82 8.71 13.75
CA ALA A 159 2.61 8.05 14.22
C ALA A 159 2.27 8.42 15.68
N ASP A 160 0.99 8.57 16.01
CA ASP A 160 0.54 8.96 17.35
C ASP A 160 0.93 7.95 18.44
N LYS A 161 1.19 8.39 19.69
CA LYS A 161 1.44 7.48 20.84
C LYS A 161 0.26 6.56 21.12
N SER A 162 -0.94 7.05 20.86
CA SER A 162 -2.19 6.31 21.00
C SER A 162 -2.50 5.41 19.81
N LEU A 163 -1.53 5.22 18.89
CA LEU A 163 -1.69 4.31 17.75
C LEU A 163 -2.16 2.94 18.25
N ARG A 164 -3.35 2.55 17.75
CA ARG A 164 -3.94 1.27 18.12
C ARG A 164 -3.08 0.12 17.60
N LEU A 165 -2.90 -0.89 18.44
CA LEU A 165 -2.17 -2.10 18.09
C LEU A 165 -2.74 -2.73 16.82
N ILE A 166 -1.84 -3.08 15.90
CA ILE A 166 -2.19 -3.68 14.62
C ILE A 166 -2.59 -5.13 14.87
N GLY A 167 -3.78 -5.51 14.42
CA GLY A 167 -4.32 -6.86 14.60
C GLY A 167 -3.85 -7.88 13.57
N TYR A 168 -4.12 -9.16 13.84
CA TYR A 168 -3.91 -10.24 12.87
C TYR A 168 -4.76 -10.05 11.61
N ARG A 169 -4.10 -10.04 10.44
CA ARG A 169 -4.73 -9.87 9.12
C ARG A 169 -5.51 -8.58 8.94
N GLU A 170 -5.11 -7.56 9.68
CA GLU A 170 -5.73 -6.25 9.65
C GLU A 170 -5.12 -5.37 8.56
N PRO A 171 -5.92 -4.65 7.76
CA PRO A 171 -5.40 -3.64 6.85
C PRO A 171 -4.85 -2.46 7.64
N PHE A 172 -3.62 -2.06 7.31
CA PHE A 172 -2.93 -0.94 7.92
C PHE A 172 -2.12 -0.22 6.85
N ALA A 173 -2.36 1.09 6.71
CA ALA A 173 -1.63 2.00 5.86
C ALA A 173 -1.13 3.17 6.70
N PHE A 174 0.04 3.70 6.36
CA PHE A 174 0.61 4.86 7.02
C PHE A 174 1.46 5.69 6.06
N VAL A 175 1.43 7.01 6.22
CA VAL A 175 2.33 7.96 5.56
C VAL A 175 2.91 8.91 6.59
N GLY A 176 4.24 9.06 6.60
CA GLY A 176 4.96 9.97 7.47
C GLY A 176 6.37 10.25 6.96
N TRP A 177 7.20 10.88 7.78
CA TRP A 177 8.61 11.10 7.46
C TRP A 177 9.47 11.10 8.71
N LYS A 178 10.76 10.80 8.56
CA LYS A 178 11.69 10.84 9.69
C LYS A 178 11.80 12.25 10.24
N GLY A 179 11.56 12.39 11.55
CA GLY A 179 11.57 13.69 12.22
C GLY A 179 10.22 14.41 12.23
N LEU A 180 9.20 13.84 11.60
CA LEU A 180 7.83 14.35 11.73
C LEU A 180 7.41 14.29 13.20
N LYS A 181 6.87 15.40 13.71
CA LYS A 181 6.34 15.44 15.07
C LYS A 181 5.31 14.34 15.27
N GLN A 182 5.43 13.66 16.40
CA GLN A 182 4.52 12.60 16.78
C GLN A 182 3.04 13.03 16.74
N GLY A 183 2.16 12.15 16.24
CA GLY A 183 0.73 12.43 16.06
C GLY A 183 0.39 13.25 14.81
N LYS A 184 1.37 13.52 13.94
CA LYS A 184 1.17 14.24 12.67
C LYS A 184 1.21 13.34 11.43
N GLY A 185 1.66 12.09 11.58
CA GLY A 185 1.58 11.09 10.53
C GLY A 185 0.14 10.71 10.21
N VAL A 186 -0.10 10.28 8.97
CA VAL A 186 -1.42 9.87 8.52
C VAL A 186 -1.54 8.35 8.63
N VAL A 187 -2.51 7.86 9.41
CA VAL A 187 -2.75 6.43 9.65
C VAL A 187 -4.14 6.06 9.14
N GLY A 188 -4.23 5.01 8.33
CA GLY A 188 -5.48 4.36 7.96
C GLY A 188 -5.47 2.93 8.47
N GLN A 189 -6.52 2.51 9.16
CA GLN A 189 -6.60 1.21 9.80
C GLN A 189 -8.07 0.81 10.00
N ASP A 190 -8.46 -0.39 9.57
CA ASP A 190 -9.79 -0.95 9.91
C ASP A 190 -9.63 -1.93 11.08
N PRO A 191 -10.19 -1.64 12.27
CA PRO A 191 -9.99 -2.44 13.47
C PRO A 191 -10.60 -3.84 13.44
N LYS A 192 -11.37 -4.18 12.41
CA LYS A 192 -12.03 -5.48 12.31
C LYS A 192 -11.01 -6.57 11.96
N LYS A 193 -10.91 -7.56 12.86
CA LYS A 193 -10.14 -8.79 12.59
C LYS A 193 -10.61 -9.43 11.28
N GLN A 194 -9.67 -9.76 10.40
CA GLN A 194 -9.98 -10.28 9.05
C GLN A 194 -10.94 -9.36 8.27
N SER A 195 -10.70 -8.05 8.37
CA SER A 195 -11.49 -7.06 7.67
C SER A 195 -11.61 -7.41 6.18
N LYS A 196 -12.80 -7.15 5.64
CA LYS A 196 -13.09 -7.24 4.21
C LYS A 196 -13.11 -5.86 3.58
N THR A 197 -12.30 -4.96 4.12
CA THR A 197 -12.21 -3.55 3.71
C THR A 197 -10.83 -3.31 3.10
N LEU A 198 -10.79 -2.45 2.09
CA LEU A 198 -9.57 -1.78 1.65
C LEU A 198 -9.43 -0.49 2.44
N VAL A 199 -8.25 -0.25 2.96
CA VAL A 199 -7.89 1.06 3.52
C VAL A 199 -7.08 1.79 2.47
N ARG A 200 -7.46 3.04 2.22
CA ARG A 200 -6.71 3.95 1.36
C ARG A 200 -6.44 5.27 2.08
N ILE A 201 -5.21 5.75 1.95
CA ILE A 201 -4.80 7.11 2.28
C ILE A 201 -4.44 7.81 0.97
N GLU A 202 -4.98 9.01 0.77
CA GLU A 202 -4.55 9.95 -0.26
C GLU A 202 -4.14 11.24 0.44
N THR A 203 -2.92 11.72 0.21
CA THR A 203 -2.39 12.90 0.90
C THR A 203 -1.49 13.74 0.00
N THR A 204 -1.33 15.01 0.34
CA THR A 204 -0.41 15.93 -0.32
C THR A 204 0.63 16.44 0.67
N VAL A 205 1.91 16.20 0.36
CA VAL A 205 3.06 16.76 1.08
C VAL A 205 3.54 17.99 0.34
N ARG A 206 3.78 19.09 1.06
CA ARG A 206 4.33 20.32 0.50
C ARG A 206 5.44 20.88 1.38
N LYS A 207 6.15 21.87 0.85
CA LYS A 207 7.06 22.66 1.66
C LYS A 207 6.23 23.58 2.57
N GLY A 208 6.37 23.42 3.87
CA GLY A 208 5.72 24.27 4.87
C GLY A 208 6.34 25.65 4.92
N THR A 209 5.56 26.62 5.39
CA THR A 209 6.02 28.00 5.60
C THR A 209 6.80 28.16 6.91
N SER A 210 6.78 27.13 7.77
CA SER A 210 7.49 27.12 9.04
C SER A 210 8.38 25.90 9.17
N ASN A 211 9.62 26.08 9.62
CA ASN A 211 10.59 24.99 9.78
C ASN A 211 10.52 24.35 11.18
N ARG A 212 9.31 24.29 11.78
CA ARG A 212 9.12 23.96 13.20
C ARG A 212 9.55 22.54 13.56
N ASP A 213 9.57 21.63 12.60
CA ASP A 213 10.02 20.24 12.77
C ASP A 213 11.41 19.97 12.14
N GLY A 214 12.09 21.02 11.69
CA GLY A 214 13.41 20.95 11.06
C GLY A 214 13.42 20.34 9.65
N THR A 215 12.28 19.87 9.14
CA THR A 215 12.16 19.29 7.79
C THR A 215 11.57 20.27 6.78
N GLY A 216 10.76 21.22 7.25
CA GLY A 216 10.05 22.18 6.40
C GLY A 216 9.03 21.52 5.49
N LEU A 217 8.53 20.33 5.86
CA LEU A 217 7.47 19.61 5.17
C LEU A 217 6.17 19.69 5.98
N GLU A 218 5.03 19.69 5.30
CA GLU A 218 3.72 19.58 5.93
C GLU A 218 2.72 18.84 5.05
N PHE A 219 1.73 18.20 5.69
CA PHE A 219 0.56 17.68 5.00
C PHE A 219 -0.44 18.81 4.74
N GLN A 220 -0.98 18.88 3.52
CA GLN A 220 -1.98 19.90 3.14
C GLN A 220 -3.40 19.31 3.10
N GLU A 221 -3.57 18.21 2.39
CA GLU A 221 -4.85 17.54 2.21
C GLU A 221 -4.67 16.09 2.62
N VAL A 222 -5.63 15.57 3.37
CA VAL A 222 -5.65 14.17 3.82
C VAL A 222 -7.04 13.62 3.60
N LYS A 223 -7.13 12.57 2.79
CA LYS A 223 -8.34 11.79 2.57
C LYS A 223 -8.08 10.35 2.97
N GLN A 224 -9.00 9.78 3.74
CA GLN A 224 -8.97 8.39 4.16
C GLN A 224 -10.27 7.71 3.75
N ASP A 225 -10.14 6.62 3.01
CA ASP A 225 -11.29 5.87 2.49
C ASP A 225 -11.24 4.41 2.99
N GLU A 226 -12.42 3.90 3.34
CA GLU A 226 -12.66 2.49 3.67
C GLU A 226 -13.63 1.87 2.66
N VAL A 227 -13.16 0.95 1.82
CA VAL A 227 -13.98 0.34 0.75
C VAL A 227 -14.29 -1.12 1.05
N LYS A 228 -15.56 -1.48 1.22
CA LYS A 228 -16.02 -2.87 1.46
C LYS A 228 -15.84 -3.75 0.21
N LEU A 229 -15.01 -4.79 0.30
CA LEU A 229 -14.64 -5.71 -0.79
C LEU A 229 -15.75 -6.71 -1.18
N LEU A 230 -16.72 -6.97 -0.30
CA LEU A 230 -17.74 -8.02 -0.50
C LEU A 230 -18.70 -7.76 -1.67
N GLY A 231 -18.92 -6.50 -2.06
CA GLY A 231 -19.75 -6.15 -3.23
C GLY A 231 -19.04 -6.40 -4.56
N ALA A 232 -17.71 -6.23 -4.61
CA ALA A 232 -16.94 -6.28 -5.86
C ALA A 232 -16.61 -7.73 -6.30
N LEU A 233 -16.43 -8.64 -5.34
CA LEU A 233 -16.04 -10.03 -5.62
C LEU A 233 -17.20 -10.93 -6.05
N SER A 234 -18.43 -10.69 -5.56
CA SER A 234 -19.61 -11.45 -5.96
C SER A 234 -19.94 -11.23 -7.44
N ALA A 235 -19.80 -9.99 -7.93
CA ALA A 235 -19.97 -9.63 -9.33
C ALA A 235 -18.90 -10.26 -10.24
N ALA A 236 -17.65 -10.33 -9.77
CA ALA A 236 -16.55 -10.96 -10.52
C ALA A 236 -16.71 -12.48 -10.64
N LYS A 237 -17.11 -13.17 -9.56
CA LYS A 237 -17.41 -14.61 -9.59
C LYS A 237 -18.60 -14.94 -10.50
N LYS A 238 -19.65 -14.10 -10.49
CA LYS A 238 -20.83 -14.28 -11.37
C LYS A 238 -20.45 -14.13 -12.85
N LYS A 239 -19.62 -13.14 -13.20
CA LYS A 239 -19.09 -12.98 -14.57
C LYS A 239 -18.20 -14.14 -15.01
N GLN A 240 -17.36 -14.67 -14.12
CA GLN A 240 -16.44 -15.75 -14.46
C GLN A 240 -17.16 -17.10 -14.65
N SER A 241 -18.24 -17.37 -13.89
CA SER A 241 -19.07 -18.56 -14.11
C SER A 241 -19.90 -18.46 -15.39
N GLN A 242 -20.40 -17.27 -15.75
CA GLN A 242 -21.09 -17.03 -17.03
C GLN A 242 -20.16 -17.21 -18.23
N LYS A 243 -18.91 -16.73 -18.15
CA LYS A 243 -17.92 -16.90 -19.23
C LYS A 243 -17.48 -18.36 -19.40
N LYS A 244 -17.38 -19.13 -18.32
CA LYS A 244 -17.14 -20.59 -18.37
C LYS A 244 -18.34 -21.37 -18.93
N ARG A 245 -19.57 -20.96 -18.62
CA ARG A 245 -20.78 -21.57 -19.19
C ARG A 245 -20.95 -21.31 -20.68
N ALA A 246 -20.55 -20.13 -21.17
CA ALA A 246 -20.60 -19.80 -22.60
C ALA A 246 -19.49 -20.48 -23.43
N ALA A 247 -18.45 -21.04 -22.78
CA ALA A 247 -17.32 -21.70 -23.44
C ALA A 247 -17.41 -23.24 -23.39
N LEU A 248 -18.48 -23.80 -22.81
CA LEU A 248 -18.73 -25.24 -22.85
C LEU A 248 -19.45 -25.56 -24.17
N PRO A 249 -18.94 -26.48 -25.01
CA PRO A 249 -19.66 -26.94 -26.18
C PRO A 249 -20.97 -27.59 -25.74
N SER A 250 -22.04 -27.32 -26.49
CA SER A 250 -23.36 -27.91 -26.24
C SER A 250 -23.24 -29.43 -26.14
N PRO A 251 -23.88 -30.08 -25.14
CA PRO A 251 -23.84 -31.52 -25.05
C PRO A 251 -24.46 -32.14 -26.31
N PRO A 252 -23.89 -33.25 -26.83
CA PRO A 252 -24.40 -33.89 -28.02
C PRO A 252 -25.85 -34.37 -27.79
N LEU A 253 -26.70 -34.10 -28.77
CA LEU A 253 -28.10 -34.55 -28.78
C LEU A 253 -28.16 -36.08 -28.63
N SER A 254 -28.89 -36.54 -27.62
CA SER A 254 -29.07 -37.95 -27.33
C SER A 254 -29.79 -38.66 -28.50
N PRO A 255 -29.39 -39.87 -28.90
CA PRO A 255 -30.02 -40.57 -30.02
C PRO A 255 -31.45 -41.01 -29.68
N LYS A 256 -32.39 -40.71 -30.58
CA LYS A 256 -33.79 -41.14 -30.49
C LYS A 256 -33.86 -42.66 -30.44
N LYS A 257 -34.47 -43.21 -29.38
CA LYS A 257 -34.83 -44.63 -29.27
C LYS A 257 -35.77 -44.99 -30.44
N LYS A 258 -35.30 -45.86 -31.35
CA LYS A 258 -36.20 -46.59 -32.27
C LYS A 258 -36.99 -47.60 -31.43
N LYS A 259 -38.32 -47.47 -31.43
CA LYS A 259 -39.24 -48.55 -31.04
C LYS A 259 -39.10 -49.67 -32.07
N LEU A 260 -38.77 -50.87 -31.62
CA LEU A 260 -39.03 -52.10 -32.36
C LEU A 260 -40.34 -52.66 -31.81
N GLY A 261 -41.27 -52.92 -32.73
CA GLY A 261 -42.50 -53.67 -32.48
C GLY A 261 -42.26 -55.16 -32.53
#